data_AF-G7M788-F1
#
_entry.id   AF-G7M788-F1
#
_cell.length_a   1.000
_cell.length_b   1.000
_cell.length_c   1.000
_cell.angle_alpha   90.00
_cell.angle_beta   90.00
_cell.angle_gamma   90.00
#
_symmetry.space_group_name_H-M   'P 1'
#
loop_
_entity.id
_entity.type
_entity.pdbx_description
1 polymer ?
#
loop_
_entity_poly.entity_id
_entity_poly.type
_entity_poly.pdbx_seq_one_letter_code
_entity_poly.pdbx_strand_id
1 'polypeptide(L)'
;MELELNVYELGKALKKLEERYKLTVLIKLNLSGGWMTITGETSILKVPGDIKAGCGGKDNIIDINIKNELNENGTIVKITGSKDKKFSVNISSTRYKELRSNNLTINQIKINENESKLKIDEDIIFTIKAPIDEIKKIIED
;
A
#
# COMPACT_ATOMS: atom_id res chain seq x y z
N MET A 1 -11.92 -6.77 3.30
CA MET A 1 -12.31 -6.82 1.89
C MET A 1 -11.16 -7.38 1.09
N GLU A 2 -11.42 -8.23 0.10
CA GLU A 2 -10.38 -8.80 -0.77
C GLU A 2 -10.73 -8.53 -2.22
N LEU A 3 -9.72 -8.13 -2.99
CA LEU A 3 -9.79 -7.76 -4.39
C LEU A 3 -8.58 -8.35 -5.11
N GLU A 4 -8.76 -8.65 -6.39
CA GLU A 4 -7.63 -8.90 -7.28
C GLU A 4 -7.53 -7.76 -8.28
N LEU A 5 -6.44 -7.00 -8.24
CA LEU A 5 -6.22 -5.87 -9.13
C LEU A 5 -5.07 -6.16 -10.09
N ASN A 6 -5.22 -5.81 -11.36
CA ASN A 6 -4.08 -5.73 -12.26
C ASN A 6 -3.24 -4.49 -11.97
N VAL A 7 -2.08 -4.35 -12.61
CA VAL A 7 -1.14 -3.24 -12.33
C VAL A 7 -1.71 -1.85 -12.66
N TYR A 8 -2.59 -1.74 -13.65
CA TYR A 8 -3.23 -0.48 -14.02
C TYR A 8 -4.28 -0.08 -12.99
N GLU A 9 -5.14 -1.03 -12.59
CA GLU A 9 -6.15 -0.84 -11.55
C GLU A 9 -5.50 -0.49 -10.22
N LEU A 10 -4.44 -1.21 -9.84
CA LEU A 10 -3.69 -0.95 -8.63
C LEU A 10 -3.03 0.43 -8.66
N GLY A 11 -2.38 0.80 -9.77
CA GLY A 11 -1.77 2.11 -9.94
C GLY A 11 -2.80 3.24 -9.78
N LYS A 12 -3.95 3.12 -10.46
CA LYS A 12 -5.05 4.09 -10.38
C LYS A 12 -5.59 4.20 -8.95
N ALA A 13 -5.83 3.07 -8.29
CA ALA A 13 -6.30 3.02 -6.91
C ALA A 13 -5.34 3.72 -5.95
N LEU A 14 -4.04 3.39 -6.01
CA LEU A 14 -3.02 4.03 -5.17
C LEU A 14 -2.92 5.54 -5.43
N LYS A 15 -3.03 5.98 -6.68
CA LYS A 15 -2.98 7.40 -7.02
C LYS A 15 -4.17 8.18 -6.46
N LYS A 16 -5.39 7.65 -6.61
CA LYS A 16 -6.59 8.27 -6.03
C LYS A 16 -6.54 8.33 -4.51
N LEU A 17 -5.98 7.30 -3.87
CA LEU A 17 -5.80 7.29 -2.41
C LEU A 17 -4.78 8.34 -1.97
N GLU A 18 -3.66 8.50 -2.68
CA GLU A 18 -2.65 9.54 -2.42
C GLU A 18 -3.23 10.96 -2.55
N GLU A 19 -4.08 11.20 -3.54
CA GLU A 19 -4.71 12.51 -3.76
C GLU A 19 -5.61 12.95 -2.60
N ARG A 20 -6.16 11.99 -1.84
CA ARG A 20 -7.13 12.25 -0.76
C ARG A 20 -6.53 12.10 0.63
N TYR A 21 -5.55 11.20 0.79
CA TYR A 21 -4.97 10.86 2.08
C TYR A 21 -3.46 10.75 2.01
N LYS A 22 -2.82 11.15 3.10
CA LYS A 22 -1.41 10.85 3.33
C LYS A 22 -1.23 9.34 3.49
N LEU A 23 -0.39 8.76 2.64
CA LEU A 23 -0.07 7.32 2.66
C LEU A 23 1.25 7.09 3.40
N THR A 24 1.27 6.06 4.24
CA THR A 24 2.51 5.52 4.82
C THR A 24 2.60 4.05 4.44
N VAL A 25 3.78 3.57 4.06
CA VAL A 25 3.97 2.20 3.62
C VAL A 25 4.98 1.48 4.50
N LEU A 26 4.81 0.16 4.60
CA LEU A 26 5.81 -0.80 5.01
C LEU A 26 5.97 -1.82 3.88
N ILE A 27 7.18 -1.97 3.38
CA ILE A 27 7.53 -2.92 2.32
C ILE A 27 8.59 -3.88 2.86
N LYS A 28 8.31 -5.17 2.81
CA LYS A 28 9.28 -6.23 3.06
C LYS A 28 9.96 -6.59 1.73
N LEU A 29 11.28 -6.47 1.67
CA LEU A 29 12.09 -6.91 0.54
C LEU A 29 12.88 -8.15 0.93
N ASN A 30 12.72 -9.23 0.17
CA ASN A 30 13.50 -10.44 0.35
C ASN A 30 14.88 -10.26 -0.30
N LEU A 31 15.94 -10.61 0.42
CA LEU A 31 17.33 -10.52 0.02
C LEU A 31 17.98 -11.93 0.11
N SER A 32 19.11 -12.14 -0.57
CA SER A 32 19.80 -13.44 -0.58
C SER A 32 20.20 -13.96 0.80
N GLY A 33 20.31 -13.09 1.81
CA GLY A 33 20.66 -13.43 3.19
C GLY A 33 19.59 -13.13 4.24
N GLY A 34 18.34 -12.85 3.85
CA GLY A 34 17.27 -12.51 4.79
C GLY A 34 16.21 -11.59 4.17
N TRP A 35 15.69 -10.67 4.97
CA TRP A 35 14.75 -9.66 4.51
C TRP A 35 15.09 -8.31 5.13
N MET A 36 14.70 -7.23 4.44
CA MET A 36 14.73 -5.88 4.98
C MET A 36 13.35 -5.25 4.89
N THR A 37 13.06 -4.28 5.75
CA THR A 37 11.83 -3.48 5.68
C THR A 37 12.13 -2.04 5.34
N ILE A 38 11.42 -1.49 4.36
CA ILE A 38 11.40 -0.06 4.06
C ILE A 38 10.08 0.50 4.58
N THR A 39 10.15 1.53 5.41
CA THR A 39 8.97 2.21 5.94
C THR A 39 9.08 3.70 5.73
N GLY A 40 7.96 4.37 5.43
CA GLY A 40 7.95 5.82 5.29
C GLY A 40 6.70 6.39 4.66
N GLU A 41 6.64 7.71 4.63
CA GLU A 41 5.62 8.44 3.89
C GLU A 41 5.81 8.22 2.39
N THR A 42 4.70 8.08 1.69
CA THR A 42 4.70 7.53 0.35
C THR A 42 4.12 8.51 -0.67
N SER A 43 4.76 8.62 -1.83
CA SER A 43 4.22 9.35 -2.98
C SER A 43 4.24 8.51 -4.26
N ILE A 44 3.15 8.53 -5.02
CA ILE A 44 3.00 7.77 -6.26
C ILE A 44 3.48 8.65 -7.42
N LEU A 45 4.71 8.39 -7.89
CA LEU A 45 5.37 9.20 -8.91
C LEU A 45 4.88 8.86 -10.31
N LYS A 46 4.65 7.57 -10.57
CA LYS A 46 4.30 7.05 -11.88
C LYS A 46 3.29 5.93 -11.73
N VAL A 47 2.25 5.97 -12.56
CA VAL A 47 1.31 4.86 -12.75
C VAL A 47 1.30 4.49 -14.22
N PRO A 48 1.14 3.20 -14.55
CA PRO A 48 1.06 2.80 -15.95
C PRO A 48 -0.24 3.37 -16.55
N GLY A 49 -0.11 4.06 -17.69
CA GLY A 49 -1.24 4.66 -18.38
C GLY A 49 -2.06 3.62 -19.15
N ASP A 50 -3.37 3.83 -19.27
CA ASP A 50 -4.25 3.03 -20.14
C ASP A 50 -3.81 3.20 -21.60
N ILE A 51 -3.26 2.16 -22.21
CA ILE A 51 -2.61 2.27 -23.52
C ILE A 51 -3.67 2.35 -24.62
N LYS A 52 -3.93 3.57 -25.08
CA LYS A 52 -4.35 3.86 -26.46
C LYS A 52 -3.48 4.97 -27.06
N ALA A 53 -2.19 4.73 -27.29
CA ALA A 53 -1.41 5.50 -28.26
C ALA A 53 -0.02 4.89 -28.52
N GLY A 54 0.21 4.45 -29.76
CA GLY A 54 1.54 4.43 -30.39
C GLY A 54 2.47 3.25 -30.05
N CYS A 55 3.35 2.93 -31.00
CA CYS A 55 4.34 1.86 -30.98
C CYS A 55 5.45 2.04 -29.92
N GLY A 56 5.08 2.10 -28.64
CA GLY A 56 5.97 2.06 -27.49
C GLY A 56 5.50 0.98 -26.51
N GLY A 57 6.44 0.23 -25.93
CA GLY A 57 6.16 -0.94 -25.10
C GLY A 57 5.14 -0.68 -23.98
N LYS A 58 4.42 -1.74 -23.57
CA LYS A 58 3.41 -1.63 -22.52
C LYS A 58 4.06 -1.27 -21.18
N ASP A 59 3.82 -0.05 -20.72
CA ASP A 59 4.22 0.36 -19.37
C ASP A 59 3.39 -0.40 -18.35
N ASN A 60 4.07 -1.10 -17.45
CA ASN A 60 3.52 -2.00 -16.45
C ASN A 60 4.16 -1.77 -15.08
N ILE A 61 4.67 -0.55 -14.84
CA ILE A 61 5.43 -0.20 -13.65
C ILE A 61 4.75 0.94 -12.91
N ILE A 62 4.56 0.76 -11.60
CA ILE A 62 4.19 1.81 -10.65
C ILE A 62 5.47 2.23 -9.92
N ASP A 63 5.85 3.50 -10.00
CA ASP A 63 6.99 4.03 -9.25
C ASP A 63 6.50 4.75 -7.98
N ILE A 64 7.03 4.32 -6.84
CA ILE A 64 6.64 4.76 -5.51
C ILE A 64 7.86 5.37 -4.82
N ASN A 65 7.79 6.64 -4.44
CA ASN A 65 8.82 7.25 -3.60
C ASN A 65 8.46 7.07 -2.12
N ILE A 66 9.42 6.64 -1.32
CA ILE A 66 9.25 6.43 0.11
C ILE A 66 10.25 7.31 0.86
N LYS A 67 9.74 8.31 1.59
CA LYS A 67 10.54 9.21 2.41
C LYS A 67 10.51 8.78 3.86
N ASN A 68 11.66 8.82 4.52
CA ASN A 68 11.77 8.60 5.97
C ASN A 68 12.73 9.63 6.57
N GLU A 69 12.81 9.68 7.89
CA GLU A 69 13.63 10.65 8.64
C GLU A 69 15.13 10.57 8.28
N LEU A 70 15.60 9.43 7.79
CA LEU A 70 17.00 9.20 7.43
C LEU A 70 17.31 9.53 5.96
N ASN A 71 16.28 9.65 5.10
CA ASN A 71 16.41 9.89 3.68
C ASN A 71 15.27 10.80 3.18
N GLU A 72 15.49 12.11 3.29
CA GLU A 72 14.53 13.14 2.89
C GLU A 72 14.24 13.16 1.37
N ASN A 73 15.21 12.75 0.56
CA ASN A 73 15.06 12.62 -0.89
C ASN A 73 14.18 11.41 -1.27
N GLY A 74 14.12 10.43 -0.38
CA GLY A 74 13.31 9.23 -0.50
C GLY A 74 13.99 8.11 -1.29
N THR A 75 13.36 6.94 -1.26
CA THR A 75 13.78 5.73 -1.98
C THR A 75 12.69 5.37 -2.98
N ILE A 76 13.06 5.21 -4.24
CA ILE A 76 12.11 4.77 -5.28
C ILE A 76 12.02 3.24 -5.26
N VAL A 77 10.82 2.74 -4.98
CA VAL A 77 10.44 1.33 -5.11
C VAL A 77 9.51 1.17 -6.29
N LYS A 78 9.74 0.12 -7.09
CA LYS A 78 8.97 -0.17 -8.29
C LYS A 78 8.11 -1.41 -8.10
N ILE A 79 6.81 -1.29 -8.36
CA ILE A 79 5.91 -2.44 -8.48
C ILE A 79 5.74 -2.73 -9.97
N THR A 80 6.09 -3.94 -10.40
CA THR A 80 5.99 -4.36 -11.80
C THR A 80 4.93 -5.45 -11.95
N GLY A 81 3.96 -5.21 -12.83
CA GLY A 81 2.92 -6.19 -13.15
C GLY A 81 3.25 -7.02 -14.38
N SER A 82 2.94 -8.31 -14.38
CA SER A 82 3.01 -9.16 -15.57
C SER A 82 1.65 -9.18 -16.28
N LYS A 83 1.61 -9.49 -17.59
CA LYS A 83 0.39 -9.43 -18.41
C LYS A 83 -0.80 -10.23 -17.82
N ASP A 84 -0.51 -11.33 -17.15
CA ASP A 84 -1.51 -12.25 -16.58
C ASP A 84 -1.45 -12.32 -15.04
N LYS A 85 -0.60 -11.50 -14.39
CA LYS A 85 -0.45 -11.50 -12.94
C LYS A 85 -1.34 -10.41 -12.34
N LYS A 86 -2.20 -10.82 -11.40
CA LYS A 86 -2.92 -9.90 -10.53
C LYS A 86 -2.25 -9.82 -9.16
N PHE A 87 -2.47 -8.71 -8.50
CA PHE A 87 -2.08 -8.48 -7.12
C PHE A 87 -3.27 -8.78 -6.21
N SER A 88 -3.03 -9.54 -5.14
CA SER A 88 -4.02 -9.77 -4.09
C SER A 88 -4.04 -8.54 -3.18
N VAL A 89 -5.16 -7.81 -3.17
CA VAL A 89 -5.33 -6.61 -2.34
C VAL A 89 -6.33 -6.89 -1.22
N ASN A 90 -5.85 -6.83 0.01
CA ASN A 90 -6.67 -6.97 1.21
C ASN A 90 -6.78 -5.63 1.94
N ILE A 91 -8.00 -5.20 2.24
CA ILE A 91 -8.27 -3.97 2.98
C ILE A 91 -8.93 -4.34 4.30
N SER A 92 -8.39 -3.84 5.41
CA SER A 92 -8.90 -4.10 6.76
C SER A 92 -8.67 -2.90 7.69
N SER A 93 -9.54 -2.70 8.67
CA SER A 93 -9.31 -1.69 9.72
C SER A 93 -8.05 -2.04 10.52
N THR A 94 -7.26 -1.03 10.90
CA THR A 94 -6.08 -1.22 11.75
C THR A 94 -6.51 -1.82 13.08
N ARG A 95 -5.81 -2.86 13.51
CA ARG A 95 -5.95 -3.44 14.85
C ARG A 95 -4.75 -3.05 15.70
N TYR A 96 -5.00 -2.69 16.95
CA TYR A 96 -3.96 -2.37 17.91
C TYR A 96 -4.21 -3.09 19.24
N LYS A 97 -3.14 -3.26 20.01
CA LYS A 97 -3.17 -3.84 21.33
C LYS A 97 -2.73 -2.79 22.33
N GLU A 98 -3.60 -2.48 23.28
CA GLU A 98 -3.25 -1.58 24.38
C GLU A 98 -2.42 -2.37 25.41
N LEU A 99 -1.17 -1.96 25.63
CA LEU A 99 -0.31 -2.54 26.66
C LEU A 99 -0.55 -1.76 27.96
N ARG A 100 -1.21 -2.36 28.94
CA ARG A 100 -1.38 -1.77 30.29
C ARG A 100 -0.31 -2.32 31.23
N SER A 101 0.20 -1.45 32.12
CA SER A 101 1.28 -1.77 33.06
C SER A 101 0.92 -2.82 34.13
N ASN A 102 -0.36 -3.19 34.30
CA ASN A 102 -0.80 -4.08 35.37
C ASN A 102 -1.11 -5.49 34.82
N ASN A 103 -0.42 -6.49 35.38
CA ASN A 103 -0.36 -7.91 34.97
C ASN A 103 -1.69 -8.70 34.98
N LEU A 104 -2.85 -8.04 35.11
CA LEU A 104 -4.15 -8.70 35.32
C LEU A 104 -5.25 -8.28 34.33
N THR A 105 -4.96 -7.47 33.33
CA THR A 105 -5.98 -7.05 32.35
C THR A 105 -5.72 -7.59 30.95
N ILE A 106 -6.77 -8.22 30.43
CA ILE A 106 -6.89 -8.99 29.18
C ILE A 106 -6.26 -8.22 28.01
N ASN A 107 -5.38 -8.91 27.30
CA ASN A 107 -4.78 -8.52 26.02
C ASN A 107 -5.86 -8.35 24.93
N GLN A 108 -6.74 -7.35 25.05
CA GLN A 108 -7.81 -7.10 24.10
C GLN A 108 -7.25 -6.42 22.85
N ILE A 109 -7.49 -7.03 21.69
CA ILE A 109 -7.24 -6.43 20.39
C ILE A 109 -8.39 -5.46 20.13
N LYS A 110 -8.07 -4.19 19.92
CA LYS A 110 -9.01 -3.14 19.56
C LYS A 110 -8.91 -2.83 18.08
N ILE A 111 -10.02 -2.36 17.50
CA ILE A 111 -10.10 -1.93 16.10
C ILE A 111 -10.07 -0.40 16.08
N ASN A 112 -9.29 0.18 15.17
CA ASN A 112 -9.32 1.59 14.85
C ASN A 112 -10.16 1.77 13.58
N GLU A 113 -11.39 2.26 13.74
CA GLU A 113 -12.31 2.44 12.60
C GLU A 113 -11.94 3.63 11.71
N ASN A 114 -11.01 4.49 12.15
CA ASN A 114 -10.57 5.67 11.40
C ASN A 114 -9.23 5.47 10.69
N GLU A 115 -8.65 4.28 10.78
CA GLU A 115 -7.41 3.94 10.10
C GLU A 115 -7.51 2.54 9.53
N SER A 116 -7.12 2.39 8.28
CA SER A 116 -7.16 1.12 7.57
C SER A 116 -5.80 0.76 7.00
N LYS A 117 -5.62 -0.54 6.79
CA LYS A 117 -4.48 -1.12 6.10
C LYS A 117 -4.92 -1.64 4.75
N LEU A 118 -4.21 -1.25 3.70
CA LEU A 118 -4.28 -1.83 2.37
C LEU A 118 -3.02 -2.66 2.16
N LYS A 119 -3.18 -3.98 2.21
CA LYS A 119 -2.12 -4.95 1.98
C LYS A 119 -2.14 -5.41 0.52
N ILE A 120 -0.98 -5.44 -0.12
CA ILE A 120 -0.77 -5.96 -1.47
C ILE A 120 0.14 -7.18 -1.35
N ASP A 121 -0.36 -8.31 -1.85
CA ASP A 121 0.25 -9.64 -1.70
C ASP A 121 0.64 -9.90 -0.23
N GLU A 122 1.87 -10.35 0.02
CA GLU A 122 2.37 -10.60 1.37
C GLU A 122 3.31 -9.53 1.89
N ASP A 123 3.87 -8.73 0.98
CA ASP A 123 5.09 -7.97 1.24
C ASP A 123 4.88 -6.46 1.39
N ILE A 124 3.72 -5.92 0.96
CA ILE A 124 3.48 -4.46 0.96
C ILE A 124 2.23 -4.13 1.77
N ILE A 125 2.35 -3.19 2.71
CA ILE A 125 1.24 -2.72 3.54
C ILE A 125 1.23 -1.20 3.56
N PHE A 126 0.17 -0.60 3.04
CA PHE A 126 -0.15 0.81 3.21
C PHE A 126 -1.02 1.01 4.44
N THR A 127 -0.72 2.05 5.22
CA THR A 127 -1.55 2.55 6.32
C THR A 127 -2.17 3.88 5.87
N ILE A 128 -3.48 3.98 6.02
CA ILE A 128 -4.30 5.10 5.52
C ILE A 128 -5.20 5.55 6.66
N LYS A 129 -5.16 6.84 7.02
CA LYS A 129 -6.03 7.42 8.06
C LYS A 129 -7.44 7.69 7.51
N ALA A 130 -8.11 6.63 7.10
CA ALA A 130 -9.48 6.65 6.60
C ALA A 130 -10.21 5.35 6.98
N PRO A 131 -11.55 5.41 7.18
CA PRO A 131 -12.37 4.22 7.33
C PRO A 131 -12.36 3.32 6.09
N ILE A 132 -12.60 2.02 6.29
CA ILE A 132 -12.60 1.02 5.22
C ILE A 132 -13.60 1.34 4.11
N ASP A 133 -14.77 1.87 4.46
CA ASP A 133 -15.84 2.17 3.51
C ASP A 133 -15.48 3.33 2.57
N GLU A 134 -14.67 4.28 3.02
CA GLU A 134 -14.19 5.37 2.17
C GLU A 134 -13.13 4.87 1.18
N ILE A 135 -12.20 4.07 1.66
CA ILE A 135 -11.15 3.47 0.83
C ILE A 135 -11.79 2.56 -0.23
N LYS A 136 -12.79 1.78 0.16
CA LYS A 136 -13.54 0.92 -0.76
C LYS A 136 -14.15 1.70 -1.92
N LYS A 137 -14.88 2.79 -1.62
CA LYS A 137 -15.48 3.65 -2.66
C LYS A 137 -14.43 4.17 -3.64
N ILE A 138 -13.28 4.62 -3.14
CA ILE A 138 -12.20 5.17 -3.98
C ILE A 138 -11.62 4.13 -4.94
N ILE A 139 -11.52 2.87 -4.51
CA ILE A 139 -10.96 1.78 -5.30
C ILE A 139 -11.97 1.25 -6.32
N GLU A 140 -13.27 1.25 -5.98
CA GLU A 140 -14.35 0.80 -6.86
C GLU A 140 -14.77 1.86 -7.91
N ASP A 141 -14.49 3.15 -7.67
CA ASP A 141 -14.67 4.26 -8.63
C ASP A 141 -13.65 4.23 -9.80
#